data_AF-S8E0K5-F1
#
_entry.id   AF-S8E0K5-F1
#
_cell.length_a   1.000
_cell.length_b   1.000
_cell.length_c   1.000
_cell.angle_alpha   90.00
_cell.angle_beta   90.00
_cell.angle_gamma   90.00
#
_symmetry.space_group_name_H-M   'P 1'
#
loop_
_entity.id
_entity.type
_entity.pdbx_description
1 polymer ?
#
loop_
_entity_poly.entity_id
_entity_poly.type
_entity_poly.pdbx_seq_one_letter_code
_entity_poly.pdbx_strand_id
1 'polypeptide(L)' 'KEPVKKKPIMACLFCRERKIACGPPDPASPEQRCNQCARRSLPCEYPKESRRGMHKR' A
#
# COMPACT_ATOMS: atom_id res chain seq x y z
N LYS A 1 3.64 -16.27 -19.53
CA LYS A 1 2.61 -15.29 -19.14
C LYS A 1 2.87 -14.90 -17.70
N GLU A 2 3.70 -13.89 -17.48
CA GLU A 2 4.06 -13.44 -16.13
C GLU A 2 2.80 -12.90 -15.41
N PRO A 3 2.57 -13.26 -14.15
CA PRO A 3 1.38 -12.81 -13.45
C PRO A 3 1.51 -11.30 -13.21
N VAL A 4 0.61 -10.55 -13.86
CA VAL A 4 0.31 -9.14 -13.59
C VAL A 4 0.34 -8.93 -12.08
N LYS A 5 1.35 -8.20 -11.59
CA LYS A 5 1.49 -7.83 -10.17
C LYS A 5 0.16 -7.26 -9.70
N LYS A 6 -0.62 -8.09 -9.01
CA LYS A 6 -1.94 -7.72 -8.51
C LYS A 6 -1.72 -6.52 -7.60
N LYS A 7 -2.29 -5.39 -7.98
CA LYS A 7 -2.27 -4.13 -7.21
C LYS A 7 -2.53 -4.48 -5.74
N PRO A 8 -1.72 -4.01 -4.78
CA PRO A 8 -2.05 -4.23 -3.39
C PRO A 8 -3.45 -3.63 -3.14
N ILE A 9 -4.43 -4.49 -2.84
CA ILE A 9 -5.82 -4.10 -2.55
C ILE A 9 -5.87 -3.26 -1.25
N MET A 10 -4.78 -3.26 -0.49
CA MET A 10 -4.64 -2.59 0.79
C MET A 10 -3.79 -1.32 0.69
N ALA A 11 -4.20 -0.30 1.45
CA ALA A 11 -3.39 0.88 1.72
C ALA A 11 -2.08 0.52 2.43
N CYS A 12 -1.02 1.30 2.19
CA CYS A 12 0.22 1.18 2.94
C CYS A 12 0.02 1.46 4.44
N LEU A 13 0.94 0.98 5.28
CA LEU A 13 0.85 1.13 6.74
C LEU A 13 0.72 2.61 7.14
N PHE A 14 1.51 3.50 6.53
CA PHE A 14 1.45 4.94 6.79
C PHE A 14 0.06 5.53 6.53
N CYS A 15 -0.55 5.20 5.38
CA CYS A 15 -1.88 5.71 5.05
C CYS A 15 -2.98 5.09 5.93
N ARG A 16 -2.81 3.84 6.37
CA ARG A 16 -3.72 3.18 7.34
C ARG A 16 -3.66 3.86 8.71
N GLU A 17 -2.47 4.12 9.21
CA GLU A 17 -2.25 4.73 10.52
C GLU A 17 -2.77 6.17 10.55
N ARG A 18 -2.47 6.96 9.52
CA ARG A 18 -2.98 8.33 9.38
C ARG A 18 -4.43 8.42 8.88
N LYS A 19 -5.08 7.29 8.60
CA LYS A 19 -6.45 7.22 8.07
C LYS A 19 -6.67 8.13 6.85
N ILE A 20 -5.68 8.17 5.95
CA ILE A 20 -5.70 8.99 4.73
C ILE A 20 -5.84 8.12 3.48
N ALA A 21 -6.27 8.74 2.37
CA ALA A 21 -6.38 8.06 1.09
C ALA A 21 -5.00 7.58 0.60
N CYS A 22 -4.87 6.27 0.36
CA CYS A 22 -3.71 5.67 -0.27
C CYS A 22 -3.97 5.55 -1.77
N GLY A 23 -3.31 6.38 -2.57
CA GLY A 23 -3.37 6.29 -4.03
C GLY A 23 -2.59 5.09 -4.58
N PRO A 24 -2.89 4.66 -5.82
CA PRO A 24 -2.08 3.67 -6.53
C PRO A 24 -0.62 4.15 -6.65
N PRO A 25 0.37 3.23 -6.59
CA PRO A 25 1.76 3.58 -6.80
C PRO A 25 1.99 4.03 -8.24
N ASP A 26 2.92 4.97 -8.42
CA ASP A 26 3.29 5.46 -9.74
C ASP A 26 3.92 4.32 -10.56
N PRO A 27 3.39 3.99 -11.76
CA PRO A 27 3.92 2.91 -12.59
C PRO A 27 5.35 3.16 -13.08
N ALA A 28 5.81 4.42 -13.06
CA ALA A 28 7.18 4.78 -13.44
C ALA A 28 8.19 4.64 -12.28
N SER A 29 7.72 4.48 -11.04
CA SER A 29 8.60 4.34 -9.89
C SER A 29 8.95 2.87 -9.63
N PRO A 30 10.24 2.46 -9.70
CA PRO A 30 10.65 1.10 -9.36
C PRO A 30 10.31 0.73 -7.91
N GLU A 31 10.12 1.74 -7.06
CA GLU A 31 9.90 1.55 -5.62
C GLU A 31 8.44 1.23 -5.24
N GLN A 32 7.48 1.16 -6.18
CA GLN A 32 6.09 0.79 -5.88
C GLN A 32 5.50 1.59 -4.69
N ARG A 33 5.87 2.87 -4.56
CA ARG A 33 5.43 3.75 -3.46
C ARG A 33 4.17 4.52 -3.83
N CYS A 34 3.26 4.71 -2.87
CA CYS A 34 2.12 5.62 -3.08
C CYS A 34 2.55 7.09 -3.10
N ASN A 35 1.80 7.94 -3.80
CA ASN A 35 2.08 9.38 -3.92
C ASN A 35 2.22 10.09 -2.57
N GLN A 36 1.49 9.65 -1.53
CA GLN A 36 1.54 10.27 -0.20
C GLN A 36 2.85 10.02 0.53
N CYS A 37 3.43 8.84 0.37
CA CYS A 37 4.73 8.50 0.93
C CYS A 37 5.86 9.09 0.07
N ALA A 38 5.73 9.05 -1.26
CA ALA A 38 6.71 9.61 -2.18
C ALA A 38 6.91 11.12 -1.96
N ARG A 39 5.83 11.90 -1.84
CA ARG A 39 5.90 13.35 -1.57
C ARG A 39 6.48 13.70 -0.20
N ARG A 40 6.41 12.78 0.76
CA ARG A 40 6.89 12.99 2.13
C ARG A 40 8.24 12.32 2.39
N SER A 41 8.79 11.63 1.40
CA SER A 41 10.00 10.81 1.52
C SER A 41 9.95 9.84 2.71
N LEU A 42 8.75 9.31 3.01
CA LEU A 42 8.52 8.37 4.11
C LEU A 42 8.50 6.92 3.62
N PRO A 43 8.82 5.94 4.48
CA PRO A 43 8.73 4.53 4.14
C PRO A 43 7.30 4.15 3.74
N CYS A 44 7.15 3.59 2.53
CA CYS A 44 5.88 3.12 2.00
C CYS A 44 5.83 1.59 2.05
N GLU A 45 5.46 1.05 3.21
CA GLU A 45 5.34 -0.39 3.37
C GLU A 45 3.89 -0.84 3.17
N TYR A 46 3.67 -1.75 2.23
CA TYR A 46 2.38 -2.38 2.02
C TYR A 46 2.25 -3.65 2.86
N PRO A 47 1.17 -3.81 3.65
CA PRO A 47 0.96 -5.03 4.41
C PRO A 47 0.78 -6.21 3.45
N LYS A 48 1.56 -7.28 3.65
CA LYS A 48 1.44 -8.53 2.89
C LYS A 48 0.18 -9.31 3.25
N GLU A 49 -0.27 -9.18 4.50
CA GLU A 49 -1.43 -9.91 5.04
C GLU A 49 -2.55 -8.96 5.47
N SER A 50 -3.78 -9.33 5.12
CA SER A 50 -4.98 -8.65 5.61
C SER A 50 -5.46 -9.33 6.89
N ARG A 51 -5.34 -8.64 8.03
CA ARG A 51 -5.93 -9.07 9.30
C ARG A 51 -7.42 -8.70 9.44
N ARG A 52 -8.07 -8.21 8.37
CA ARG A 52 -9.52 -7.92 8.40
C ARG A 52 -10.29 -9.23 8.57
N GLY A 53 -11.24 -9.27 9.50
CA GLY A 53 -12.09 -10.44 9.75
C GLY A 53 -11.46 -11.54 10.62
N MET A 54 -10.22 -11.37 11.11
CA MET A 54 -9.55 -12.34 12.00
C MET A 54 -9.94 -12.20 13.48
N HIS A 55 -10.77 -11.24 13.86
CA HIS A 55 -11.25 -11.17 15.24
C HIS A 55 -12.30 -12.28 15.43
N LYS A 56 -11.89 -13.38 16.08
CA LYS A 56 -12.86 -14.35 16.62
C LYS A 56 -13.84 -13.57 17.48
N ARG A 57 -15.13 -13.69 17.17
CA ARG A 57 -16.20 -13.36 18.12
C ARG A 57 -16.15 -14.34 19.29
#